data_AF-A0A7G8FIC4-F1
#
_entry.id   AF-A0A7G8FIC4-F1
#
_cell.length_a   1.000
_cell.length_b   1.000
_cell.length_c   1.000
_cell.angle_alpha   90.00
_cell.angle_beta   90.00
_cell.angle_gamma   90.00
#
_symmetry.space_group_name_H-M   'P 1'
#
loop_
_entity.id
_entity.type
_entity.pdbx_description
1 polymer ?
#
loop_
_entity_poly.entity_id
_entity_poly.type
_entity_poly.pdbx_seq_one_letter_code
_entity_poly.pdbx_strand_id
1 'polypeptide(L)' 'MSFISPDAGTDRVFDNADSFAMVFDRTWKQLRSSNKAELSQEEHLEAVLEAMADHPFLISSPDMARQVAAFRIRLLELA' A
#
# COMPACT_ATOMS: atom_id res chain seq x y z
N MET A 1 -4.49 -23.99 -29.85
CA MET A 1 -3.54 -23.99 -28.72
C MET A 1 -3.63 -22.65 -28.02
N SER A 2 -4.04 -22.66 -26.75
CA SER A 2 -3.65 -21.74 -25.68
C SER A 2 -4.58 -22.05 -24.51
N PHE A 3 -4.11 -22.93 -23.63
CA PHE A 3 -4.76 -23.22 -22.37
C PHE A 3 -4.49 -22.02 -21.46
N ILE A 4 -5.49 -21.16 -21.28
CA ILE A 4 -5.50 -20.28 -20.10
C ILE A 4 -5.67 -21.24 -18.92
N SER A 5 -4.57 -21.50 -18.20
CA SER A 5 -4.65 -22.10 -16.87
C SER A 5 -5.37 -21.11 -15.97
N PRO A 6 -6.49 -21.49 -15.32
CA PRO A 6 -7.06 -20.71 -14.24
C PRO A 6 -6.23 -20.99 -12.98
N ASP A 7 -4.95 -20.62 -13.01
CA ASP A 7 -4.13 -20.55 -11.80
C ASP A 7 -4.48 -19.22 -11.13
N ALA A 8 -5.46 -19.27 -10.24
CA ALA A 8 -5.22 -19.34 -8.80
C ALA A 8 -4.78 -17.97 -8.28
N GLY A 9 -5.75 -17.24 -7.71
CA GLY A 9 -5.61 -16.31 -6.58
C GLY A 9 -4.27 -15.59 -6.40
N THR A 10 -3.64 -15.11 -7.47
CA THR A 10 -2.49 -14.24 -7.33
C THR A 10 -3.05 -12.98 -6.68
N ASP A 11 -2.48 -12.57 -5.56
CA ASP A 11 -2.64 -11.24 -4.98
C ASP A 11 -2.19 -10.24 -6.05
N ARG A 12 -3.06 -10.01 -7.05
CA ARG A 12 -2.75 -9.23 -8.23
C ARG A 12 -2.81 -7.79 -7.77
N VAL A 13 -1.65 -7.20 -7.57
CA VAL A 13 -1.51 -5.77 -7.43
C VAL A 13 -1.70 -5.13 -8.79
N PHE A 14 -2.67 -4.23 -8.89
CA PHE A 14 -2.97 -3.48 -10.10
C PHE A 14 -2.29 -2.11 -10.07
N ASP A 15 -2.00 -1.57 -11.25
CA ASP A 15 -1.51 -0.20 -11.45
C ASP A 15 -2.65 0.82 -11.28
N ASN A 16 -3.34 0.81 -10.15
CA ASN A 16 -4.38 1.78 -9.86
C ASN A 16 -4.40 2.18 -8.38
N ALA A 17 -5.00 3.34 -8.11
CA ALA A 17 -5.08 3.91 -6.77
C ALA A 17 -5.85 3.02 -5.78
N ASP A 18 -6.86 2.28 -6.25
CA ASP A 18 -7.67 1.39 -5.43
C ASP A 18 -6.86 0.19 -4.92
N SER A 19 -6.14 -0.51 -5.82
CA SER A 19 -5.23 -1.59 -5.44
C SER A 19 -4.13 -1.09 -4.51
N PHE A 20 -3.56 0.08 -4.82
CA PHE A 20 -2.57 0.71 -3.94
C PHE A 20 -3.14 0.99 -2.55
N ALA A 21 -4.33 1.58 -2.45
CA ALA A 21 -4.97 1.91 -1.17
C ALA A 21 -5.25 0.66 -0.33
N MET A 22 -5.65 -0.44 -0.97
CA MET A 22 -5.91 -1.72 -0.29
C MET A 22 -4.63 -2.30 0.32
N VAL A 23 -3.53 -2.33 -0.44
CA VAL A 23 -2.23 -2.80 0.05
C VAL A 23 -1.68 -1.84 1.12
N PHE A 24 -1.81 -0.53 0.92
CA PHE A 24 -1.40 0.50 1.85
C PHE A 24 -2.04 0.34 3.23
N ASP A 25 -3.38 0.18 3.28
CA ASP A 25 -4.12 0.02 4.53
C ASP A 25 -3.66 -1.22 5.32
N ARG A 26 -3.42 -2.33 4.59
CA ARG A 26 -2.93 -3.58 5.17
C ARG A 26 -1.52 -3.42 5.73
N THR A 27 -0.60 -2.86 4.96
CA THR A 27 0.80 -2.64 5.34
C THR A 27 0.90 -1.64 6.49
N TRP A 28 0.10 -0.57 6.48
CA TRP A 28 0.00 0.41 7.56
C TRP A 28 -0.39 -0.25 8.88
N LYS A 29 -1.48 -1.02 8.88
CA LYS A 29 -1.95 -1.74 10.08
C LYS A 29 -0.96 -2.79 10.57
N GLN A 30 -0.33 -3.53 9.65
CA GLN A 30 0.69 -4.54 9.99
C GLN A 30 1.92 -3.92 10.67
N LEU A 31 2.46 -2.85 10.09
CA LEU A 31 3.58 -2.11 10.67
C LEU A 31 3.18 -1.48 12.00
N ARG A 32 1.96 -0.92 12.10
CA ARG A 32 1.50 -0.25 13.34
C ARG A 32 1.27 -1.25 14.47
N SER A 33 0.88 -2.47 14.12
CA SER A 33 0.72 -3.55 15.08
C SER A 33 2.05 -4.20 15.48
N SER A 34 3.05 -4.24 14.58
CA SER A 34 4.38 -4.79 14.85
C SER A 34 5.27 -3.79 15.62
N ASN A 35 5.16 -2.50 15.32
CA ASN A 35 5.95 -1.47 15.95
C ASN A 35 5.24 -1.00 17.24
N LYS A 36 5.53 -1.68 18.37
CA LYS A 36 5.09 -1.24 19.70
C LYS A 36 5.74 0.07 20.18
N ALA A 37 6.73 0.57 19.45
CA ALA A 37 7.47 1.80 19.77
C ALA A 37 6.98 2.96 18.90
N GLU A 38 6.92 4.13 19.52
CA GLU A 38 6.38 5.42 19.07
C GLU A 38 7.06 5.99 17.81
N LEU A 39 6.93 5.33 16.66
CA LEU A 39 7.28 5.96 15.40
C LEU A 39 6.29 7.11 15.14
N SER A 40 6.84 8.28 14.82
CA SER A 40 6.05 9.39 14.29
C SER A 40 5.31 8.93 13.04
N GLN A 41 4.16 9.54 12.78
CA GLN A 41 3.32 9.23 11.61
C GLN A 41 4.08 9.32 10.28
N GLU A 42 5.03 10.26 10.21
CA GLU A 42 5.92 10.47 9.06
C GLU A 42 6.85 9.26 8.85
N GLU A 43 7.56 8.83 9.89
CA GLU A 43 8.43 7.63 9.85
C GLU A 43 7.63 6.37 9.48
N HIS A 44 6.40 6.26 9.99
CA HIS A 44 5.51 5.15 9.68
C HIS A 44 5.10 5.16 8.20
N LEU A 45 4.80 6.33 7.65
CA LEU A 45 4.50 6.49 6.23
C LEU A 45 5.70 6.10 5.37
N GLU A 46 6.90 6.55 5.72
CA GLU A 46 8.10 6.19 4.98
C GLU A 46 8.35 4.68 5.00
N ALA A 47 8.21 4.03 6.15
CA ALA A 47 8.32 2.57 6.26
C ALA A 47 7.28 1.83 5.40
N VAL A 48 6.04 2.33 5.34
CA VAL A 48 4.99 1.75 4.49
C VAL A 48 5.30 1.95 3.01
N LEU A 49 5.76 3.14 2.61
CA LEU A 49 6.13 3.42 1.22
C LEU A 49 7.34 2.59 0.79
N GLU A 50 8.31 2.39 1.67
CA GLU A 50 9.47 1.53 1.41
C GLU A 50 9.05 0.05 1.27
N ALA A 51 8.18 -0.44 2.14
CA ALA A 51 7.60 -1.78 2.02
C ALA A 51 6.76 -1.95 0.74
N MET A 52 6.24 -0.86 0.19
CA MET A 52 5.47 -0.82 -1.05
C MET A 52 6.28 -0.37 -2.27
N ALA A 53 7.61 -0.23 -2.17
CA ALA A 53 8.47 0.30 -3.23
C ALA A 53 8.32 -0.43 -4.58
N ASP A 54 7.95 -1.72 -4.55
CA ASP A 54 7.73 -2.58 -5.72
C ASP A 54 6.30 -2.51 -6.29
N HIS A 55 5.38 -1.75 -5.66
CA HIS A 55 3.99 -1.68 -6.11
C HIS A 55 3.89 -0.97 -7.47
N PRO A 56 3.20 -1.54 -8.48
CA PRO A 56 3.16 -0.99 -9.84
C PRO A 56 2.69 0.47 -9.87
N PHE A 57 1.63 0.80 -9.12
CA PHE A 57 1.13 2.17 -9.00
C PHE A 57 2.14 3.18 -8.41
N LEU A 58 2.99 2.73 -7.48
CA LEU A 58 4.01 3.60 -6.89
C LEU A 58 5.17 3.85 -7.88
N ILE A 59 5.49 2.85 -8.70
CA ILE A 59 6.51 2.95 -9.76
C ILE A 59 6.00 3.83 -10.91
N SER A 60 4.76 3.58 -11.36
CA SER A 60 4.12 4.26 -12.48
C SER A 60 3.77 5.72 -12.15
N SER A 61 3.27 5.96 -10.93
CA SER A 61 2.76 7.26 -10.49
C SER A 61 3.13 7.58 -9.03
N PRO A 62 4.42 7.85 -8.73
CA PRO A 62 4.89 8.05 -7.35
C PRO A 62 4.27 9.28 -6.66
N ASP A 63 4.07 10.37 -7.40
CA ASP A 63 3.46 11.59 -6.87
C ASP A 63 2.00 11.32 -6.43
N MET A 64 1.23 10.66 -7.30
CA MET A 64 -0.16 10.34 -7.01
C MET A 64 -0.29 9.29 -5.91
N ALA A 65 0.60 8.30 -5.87
CA ALA A 65 0.66 7.32 -4.77
C ALA A 65 0.91 7.99 -3.41
N ARG A 66 1.79 9.01 -3.34
CA ARG A 66 1.98 9.80 -2.11
C ARG A 66 0.73 10.59 -1.72
N GLN A 67 0.04 11.21 -2.68
CA GLN A 67 -1.22 11.91 -2.42
C GLN A 67 -2.30 10.96 -1.88
N VAL A 68 -2.43 9.77 -2.48
CA VAL A 68 -3.35 8.72 -2.02
C VAL A 68 -2.96 8.25 -0.62
N ALA A 69 -1.68 7.98 -0.36
CA ALA A 69 -1.19 7.59 0.96
C ALA A 69 -1.51 8.63 2.05
N ALA A 70 -1.23 9.91 1.79
CA ALA A 70 -1.54 11.00 2.71
C ALA A 70 -3.05 11.10 2.99
N PHE A 71 -3.89 10.93 1.97
CA PHE A 71 -5.34 10.88 2.12
C PHE A 71 -5.80 9.68 2.96
N ARG A 72 -5.25 8.49 2.70
CA ARG A 72 -5.54 7.27 3.47
C ARG A 72 -5.19 7.41 4.94
N ILE A 73 -4.06 8.03 5.26
CA ILE A 73 -3.66 8.27 6.66
C ILE A 73 -4.68 9.17 7.36
N ARG A 74 -5.07 10.30 6.74
CA ARG A 74 -6.09 11.19 7.32
C ARG A 74 -7.41 10.46 7.59
N LEU A 75 -7.83 9.56 6.69
CA LEU A 75 -9.03 8.74 6.91
C LEU A 75 -8.87 7.76 8.07
N LEU A 76 -7.69 7.17 8.23
CA LEU A 76 -7.38 6.24 9.32
C LEU A 76 -7.26 6.93 10.69
N GLU A 77 -6.97 8.23 10.73
CA GLU A 77 -6.98 9.03 11.98
C GLU A 77 -8.39 9.46 12.39
N LEU A 78 -9.33 9.53 11.43
CA LEU A 78 -10.72 9.91 11.68
C LEU A 78 -11.62 8.71 12.05
N ALA A 79 -11.13 7.49 11.86
CA ALA A 79 -11.86 6.22 12.04
C ALA A 79 -11.54 5.55 13.38
#